data_AF-A0A4W5K4P0-F1
#
_entry.id   AF-A0A4W5K4P0-F1
#
_cell.length_a   1.000
_cell.length_b   1.000
_cell.length_c   1.000
_cell.angle_alpha   90.00
_cell.angle_beta   90.00
_cell.angle_gamma   90.00
#
_symmetry.space_group_name_H-M   'P 1'
#
loop_
_entity.id
_entity.type
_entity.pdbx_description
1 polymer ?
#
loop_
_entity_poly.entity_id
_entity_poly.type
_entity_poly.pdbx_seq_one_letter_code
_entity_poly.pdbx_strand_id
1 'polypeptide(L)'
;MRPDIKGPLVSLVEYYKWDKFAYLYDSDRGLSTLQVILDTAAERKWVVTAINVGNLKDERKDEAYRSMFQDLEIRKERRVILDCEQDKVKDIMDQVGLSVCLSV
;
A
#
# COMPACT_ATOMS: atom_id res chain seq x y z
N MET A 1 -16.48 1.90 -20.08
CA MET A 1 -15.35 0.96 -19.91
C MET A 1 -14.29 1.69 -19.08
N ARG A 2 -13.94 1.17 -17.91
CA ARG A 2 -12.91 1.80 -17.05
C ARG A 2 -11.53 1.43 -17.62
N PRO A 3 -10.67 2.40 -17.97
CA PRO A 3 -9.35 2.11 -18.52
C PRO A 3 -8.47 1.37 -17.50
N ASP A 4 -7.56 0.52 -18.00
CA ASP A 4 -6.64 -0.24 -17.17
C ASP A 4 -5.57 0.67 -16.56
N ILE A 5 -5.34 0.54 -15.26
CA ILE A 5 -4.40 1.35 -14.49
C ILE A 5 -3.03 0.68 -14.33
N LYS A 6 -2.92 -0.61 -14.66
CA LYS A 6 -1.71 -1.43 -14.41
C LYS A 6 -0.45 -0.85 -15.07
N GLY A 7 -0.52 -0.54 -16.35
CA GLY A 7 0.59 0.05 -17.10
C GLY A 7 1.06 1.40 -16.52
N PRO A 8 0.15 2.39 -16.38
CA PRO A 8 0.48 3.66 -15.74
C PRO A 8 1.07 3.53 -14.33
N LEU A 9 0.58 2.59 -13.52
CA LEU A 9 1.09 2.36 -12.17
C LEU A 9 2.55 1.89 -12.19
N VAL A 10 2.87 0.91 -13.03
CA VAL A 10 4.25 0.42 -13.22
C VAL A 10 5.17 1.55 -13.69
N SER A 11 4.74 2.32 -14.70
CA SER A 11 5.52 3.46 -15.19
C SER A 11 5.75 4.52 -14.12
N LEU A 12 4.82 4.71 -13.18
CA LEU A 12 4.97 5.64 -12.07
C LEU A 12 6.08 5.18 -11.10
N VAL A 13 6.08 3.90 -10.73
CA VAL A 13 7.11 3.30 -9.85
C VAL A 13 8.49 3.43 -10.50
N GLU A 14 8.59 3.18 -11.81
CA GLU A 14 9.82 3.35 -12.58
C GLU A 14 10.27 4.81 -12.66
N TYR A 15 9.33 5.73 -12.93
CA TYR A 15 9.61 7.16 -13.02
C TYR A 15 10.23 7.70 -11.73
N TYR A 16 9.68 7.29 -10.58
CA TYR A 16 10.21 7.66 -9.26
C TYR A 16 11.42 6.83 -8.82
N LYS A 17 11.86 5.85 -9.63
CA LYS A 17 12.98 4.95 -9.34
C LYS A 17 12.82 4.25 -8.00
N TRP A 18 11.61 3.75 -7.73
CA TRP A 18 11.35 2.98 -6.53
C TRP A 18 11.87 1.55 -6.71
N ASP A 19 12.71 1.13 -5.78
CA ASP A 19 13.33 -0.18 -5.69
C ASP A 19 12.84 -0.97 -4.46
N LYS A 20 12.26 -0.28 -3.48
CA LYS A 20 11.67 -0.83 -2.26
C LYS A 20 10.43 -0.05 -1.86
N PHE A 21 9.29 -0.72 -1.70
CA PHE A 21 8.02 -0.09 -1.31
C PHE A 21 7.02 -1.11 -0.74
N ALA A 22 6.05 -0.60 0.02
CA ALA A 22 4.90 -1.39 0.49
C ALA A 22 3.70 -1.21 -0.44
N TYR A 23 2.93 -2.27 -0.63
CA TYR A 23 1.72 -2.28 -1.46
C TYR A 23 0.54 -2.75 -0.59
N LEU A 24 -0.32 -1.82 -0.20
CA LEU A 24 -1.53 -2.11 0.55
C LEU A 24 -2.65 -2.38 -0.46
N TYR A 25 -3.25 -3.56 -0.37
CA TYR A 25 -4.30 -3.98 -1.29
C TYR A 25 -5.55 -4.45 -0.57
N ASP A 26 -6.67 -4.31 -1.27
CA ASP A 26 -7.96 -4.85 -0.87
C ASP A 26 -8.32 -6.08 -1.73
N SER A 27 -8.55 -7.22 -1.09
CA SER A 27 -8.95 -8.44 -1.79
C SER A 27 -10.27 -8.29 -2.55
N ASP A 28 -11.15 -7.39 -2.10
CA ASP A 28 -12.48 -7.19 -2.69
C ASP A 28 -12.43 -6.51 -4.06
N ARG A 29 -11.35 -5.77 -4.36
CA ARG A 29 -11.13 -5.10 -5.66
C ARG A 29 -10.48 -6.00 -6.72
N GLY A 30 -10.11 -7.22 -6.34
CA GLY A 30 -9.42 -8.19 -7.18
C GLY A 30 -7.91 -7.96 -7.24
N LEU A 31 -7.17 -9.06 -7.42
CA LEU A 31 -5.71 -9.09 -7.28
C LEU A 31 -4.94 -8.83 -8.59
N SER A 32 -5.65 -8.51 -9.68
CA SER A 32 -5.03 -8.44 -11.01
C SER A 32 -3.98 -7.34 -11.15
N THR A 33 -4.11 -6.24 -10.41
CA THR A 33 -3.12 -5.15 -10.37
C THR A 33 -1.90 -5.55 -9.55
N LEU A 34 -2.13 -6.14 -8.36
CA LEU A 34 -1.07 -6.66 -7.49
C LEU A 34 -0.20 -7.68 -8.24
N GLN A 35 -0.82 -8.59 -9.01
CA GLN A 35 -0.09 -9.62 -9.73
C GLN A 35 0.87 -9.04 -10.77
N VAL A 36 0.44 -8.04 -11.56
CA VAL A 36 1.32 -7.34 -12.50
C VAL A 36 2.47 -6.62 -11.79
N ILE A 37 2.21 -6.02 -10.63
CA ILE A 37 3.26 -5.37 -9.82
C ILE A 37 4.28 -6.40 -9.31
N LEU A 38 3.83 -7.57 -8.84
CA LEU A 38 4.72 -8.63 -8.36
C LEU A 38 5.55 -9.25 -9.50
N ASP A 39 4.95 -9.49 -10.66
CA ASP A 39 5.65 -9.99 -11.85
C ASP A 39 6.73 -8.99 -12.29
N THR A 40 6.37 -7.71 -12.39
CA THR A 40 7.32 -6.63 -12.71
C THR A 40 8.39 -6.48 -11.64
N ALA A 41 8.04 -6.62 -10.36
CA ALA A 41 8.99 -6.57 -9.26
C ALA A 41 10.03 -7.69 -9.35
N ALA A 42 9.64 -8.90 -9.77
CA ALA A 42 10.57 -9.99 -9.98
C ALA A 42 11.56 -9.69 -11.12
N GLU A 43 11.09 -9.12 -12.24
CA GLU A 43 11.93 -8.72 -13.37
C GLU A 43 12.88 -7.58 -13.03
N ARG A 44 12.38 -6.57 -12.32
CA ARG A 44 13.11 -5.34 -11.95
C ARG A 44 13.89 -5.46 -10.64
N LYS A 45 13.77 -6.59 -9.94
CA LYS A 45 14.34 -6.85 -8.60
C LYS A 45 13.88 -5.84 -7.54
N TRP A 46 12.62 -5.43 -7.60
CA TRP A 46 12.03 -4.59 -6.56
C TRP A 46 11.71 -5.40 -5.31
N VAL A 47 11.92 -4.79 -4.15
CA VAL A 47 11.52 -5.34 -2.85
C VAL A 47 10.13 -4.80 -2.52
N VAL A 48 9.12 -5.64 -2.73
CA VAL A 48 7.70 -5.27 -2.52
C VAL A 48 7.15 -5.99 -1.29
N THR A 49 6.66 -5.21 -0.31
CA THR A 49 5.92 -5.74 0.85
C THR A 49 4.42 -5.66 0.56
N ALA A 50 3.78 -6.76 0.18
CA ALA A 50 2.34 -6.80 -0.09
C ALA A 50 1.54 -7.03 1.21
N ILE A 51 0.56 -6.16 1.49
CA ILE A 51 -0.20 -6.16 2.75
C ILE A 51 -1.69 -6.12 2.44
N ASN A 52 -2.43 -7.14 2.88
CA ASN A 52 -3.88 -7.18 2.74
C ASN A 52 -4.53 -6.35 3.85
N VAL A 53 -5.23 -5.28 3.47
CA VAL A 53 -6.01 -4.44 4.39
C VAL A 53 -7.51 -4.66 4.26
N GLY A 54 -7.93 -5.53 3.35
CA GLY A 54 -9.33 -5.84 3.07
C GLY A 54 -10.04 -6.57 4.21
N ASN A 55 -9.32 -7.45 4.90
CA ASN A 55 -9.89 -8.39 5.87
C ASN A 55 -9.66 -8.01 7.35
N LEU A 56 -9.24 -6.76 7.60
CA LEU A 56 -9.07 -6.27 8.97
C LEU A 56 -10.46 -6.05 9.58
N LYS A 57 -10.84 -6.91 10.53
CA LYS A 57 -12.05 -6.71 11.34
C LYS A 57 -11.98 -5.34 12.02
N ASP A 58 -13.06 -4.57 11.95
CA ASP A 58 -13.12 -3.18 12.43
C ASP A 58 -12.57 -3.00 13.86
N GLU A 59 -12.78 -3.97 14.75
CA GLU A 59 -12.32 -3.90 16.15
C GLU A 59 -10.79 -3.94 16.34
N ARG A 60 -10.03 -4.44 15.35
CA ARG A 60 -8.56 -4.57 15.42
C ARG A 60 -7.83 -3.80 14.32
N LYS A 61 -8.57 -3.03 13.54
CA LYS A 61 -8.06 -2.27 12.40
C LYS A 61 -7.01 -1.23 12.82
N ASP A 62 -7.25 -0.53 13.92
CA ASP A 62 -6.33 0.46 14.48
C ASP A 62 -4.99 -0.13 14.93
N GLU A 63 -5.02 -1.26 15.63
CA GLU A 63 -3.80 -1.96 16.07
C GLU A 63 -3.00 -2.49 14.88
N ALA A 64 -3.68 -3.06 13.88
CA ALA A 64 -3.04 -3.58 12.70
C ALA A 64 -2.38 -2.48 11.86
N TYR A 65 -3.05 -1.34 11.68
CA TYR A 65 -2.44 -0.19 11.01
C TYR A 65 -1.26 0.36 11.80
N ARG A 66 -1.38 0.55 13.12
CA ARG A 66 -0.24 1.01 13.94
C ARG A 66 0.94 0.07 13.85
N SER A 67 0.73 -1.24 13.99
CA SER A 67 1.81 -2.23 13.88
C SER A 67 2.47 -2.18 12.50
N MET A 68 1.67 -2.07 11.45
CA MET A 68 2.16 -1.92 10.08
C MET A 68 3.00 -0.66 9.90
N PHE A 69 2.52 0.49 10.38
CA PHE A 69 3.25 1.75 10.30
C PHE A 69 4.54 1.72 11.12
N GLN A 70 4.54 1.08 12.30
CA GLN A 70 5.74 0.86 13.08
C GLN A 70 6.74 -0.03 12.34
N ASP A 71 6.29 -1.12 11.71
CA ASP A 71 7.16 -1.98 10.91
C ASP A 71 7.76 -1.22 9.72
N LEU A 72 6.97 -0.37 9.05
CA LEU A 72 7.44 0.50 7.97
C LEU A 72 8.45 1.53 8.48
N GLU A 73 8.23 2.12 9.66
CA GLU A 73 9.14 3.08 10.28
C GLU A 73 10.47 2.43 10.69
N ILE A 74 10.42 1.25 11.33
CA ILE A 74 11.60 0.44 11.68
C ILE A 74 12.40 0.08 10.44
N ARG A 75 11.73 -0.30 9.35
CA ARG A 75 12.36 -0.66 8.07
C ARG A 75 12.78 0.56 7.24
N LYS A 76 12.50 1.78 7.71
CA LYS A 76 12.63 3.05 6.98
C LYS A 76 11.98 3.00 5.58
N GLU A 77 10.92 2.22 5.44
CA GLU A 77 10.12 2.11 4.22
C GLU A 77 9.19 3.31 4.13
N ARG A 78 9.64 4.36 3.43
CA ARG A 78 8.86 5.62 3.26
C ARG A 78 7.99 5.66 2.01
N ARG A 79 7.86 4.54 1.30
CA ARG A 79 7.19 4.46 0.00
C ARG A 79 6.06 3.44 0.08
N VAL A 80 4.83 3.91 -0.11
CA VAL A 80 3.61 3.12 0.08
C VAL A 80 2.68 3.36 -1.10
N ILE A 81 2.16 2.29 -1.69
CA ILE A 81 1.09 2.31 -2.69
C ILE A 81 -0.21 1.86 -2.00
N LEU A 82 -1.28 2.62 -2.17
CA LEU A 82 -2.61 2.33 -1.63
C LEU A 82 -3.56 1.93 -2.76
N ASP A 83 -3.86 0.65 -2.89
CA ASP A 83 -4.81 0.09 -3.85
C ASP A 83 -6.06 -0.43 -3.13
N CYS A 84 -6.84 0.49 -2.59
CA CYS A 84 -8.01 0.23 -1.75
C CYS A 84 -9.22 1.05 -2.22
N GLU A 85 -10.40 0.76 -1.70
CA GLU A 85 -11.57 1.63 -1.90
C GLU A 85 -11.41 2.97 -1.19
N GLN A 86 -12.14 3.98 -1.66
CA GLN A 86 -12.02 5.36 -1.18
C GLN A 86 -12.25 5.49 0.32
N ASP A 87 -13.22 4.74 0.86
CA ASP A 87 -13.53 4.76 2.30
C ASP A 87 -12.34 4.20 3.11
N LYS A 88 -11.73 3.10 2.67
CA LYS A 88 -10.54 2.53 3.32
C LYS A 88 -9.33 3.46 3.21
N VAL A 89 -9.15 4.15 2.08
CA VAL A 89 -8.09 5.17 1.94
C VAL A 89 -8.29 6.29 2.93
N LYS A 90 -9.54 6.75 3.12
CA LYS A 90 -9.86 7.78 4.11
C LYS A 90 -9.53 7.31 5.53
N ASP A 91 -9.94 6.10 5.90
CA ASP A 91 -9.65 5.53 7.22
C ASP A 91 -8.14 5.44 7.49
N ILE A 92 -7.37 4.98 6.51
CA ILE A 92 -5.91 4.90 6.61
C ILE A 92 -5.30 6.30 6.76
N MET A 93 -5.77 7.26 5.97
CA MET A 93 -5.28 8.64 6.02
C MET A 93 -5.60 9.32 7.36
N ASP A 94 -6.78 9.08 7.92
CA ASP A 94 -7.18 9.62 9.22
C ASP A 94 -6.27 9.06 10.34
N GLN A 95 -5.94 7.77 10.30
CA GLN A 95 -4.99 7.14 11.24
C GLN A 95 -3.58 7.72 11.12
N VAL A 96 -3.08 7.91 9.90
CA VAL A 96 -1.77 8.55 9.66
C VAL A 96 -1.77 10.00 10.14
N GLY A 97 -2.83 10.75 9.83
CA GLY A 97 -2.98 12.14 10.24
C GLY A 97 -3.00 12.30 11.76
N LEU A 98 -3.72 11.43 12.47
CA LEU A 98 -3.73 11.37 13.93
C LEU A 98 -2.35 11.02 14.50
N SER A 99 -1.65 10.06 13.91
CA SER A 99 -0.30 9.67 14.35
C SER A 99 0.72 10.81 14.17
N VAL A 100 0.62 11.60 13.09
CA VAL A 100 1.52 12.73 12.84
C VAL A 100 1.21 13.89 13.79
N CYS A 101 -0.06 14.23 14.02
CA CYS A 101 -0.45 15.31 14.94
C CYS A 101 -0.09 15.04 16.40
N LEU A 102 -0.08 13.78 16.86
CA LEU A 102 0.36 13.43 18.23
C LEU A 102 1.89 13.46 18.42
N SER A 103 2.65 13.56 17.33
CA SER A 103 4.12 13.58 17.35
C SER A 103 4.72 15.00 17.28
N VAL A 104 3.87 16.04 17.24
CA VAL A 104 4.25 17.47 17.22
C VAL A 104 3.79 18.15 18.50
#